data_AF-A0A7V9GTU9-F1
#
_entry.id   AF-A0A7V9GTU9-F1
#
_cell.length_a   1.000
_cell.length_b   1.000
_cell.length_c   1.000
_cell.angle_alpha   90.00
_cell.angle_beta   90.00
_cell.angle_gamma   90.00
#
_symmetry.space_group_name_H-M   'P 1'
#
loop_
_entity.id
_entity.type
_entity.pdbx_description
1 polymer ?
#
loop_
_entity_poly.entity_id
_entity_poly.type
_entity_poly.pdbx_seq_one_letter_code
_entity_poly.pdbx_strand_id
1 'polypeptide(L)' 'MSLYDLITDLPVEIDGYELSGLEQPMGPEFTRYTTVITMKGAGTDGIGEDVIYDGLDHMALRDAG' A
#
# COMPACT_ATOMS: atom_id res chain seq x y z
N MET A 1 3.74 -19.23 -24.08
CA MET A 1 2.83 -18.46 -23.21
C MET A 1 3.56 -18.23 -21.91
N SER A 2 3.82 -16.97 -21.60
CA SER A 2 4.49 -16.57 -20.35
C SER A 2 3.49 -16.58 -19.19
N LEU A 3 3.98 -16.57 -17.95
CA LEU A 3 3.12 -16.39 -16.77
C LEU A 3 2.36 -15.05 -16.83
N TYR A 4 2.97 -14.02 -17.41
CA TYR A 4 2.34 -12.71 -17.56
C TYR A 4 1.13 -12.76 -18.52
N ASP A 5 1.22 -13.53 -19.60
CA ASP A 5 0.12 -13.72 -20.56
C ASP A 5 -1.15 -14.29 -19.89
N LEU A 6 -1.01 -14.96 -18.74
CA LEU A 6 -2.13 -15.53 -17.99
C LEU A 6 -2.87 -14.51 -17.11
N ILE A 7 -2.24 -13.39 -16.77
CA ILE A 7 -2.77 -12.41 -15.81
C ILE A 7 -3.03 -11.04 -16.41
N THR A 8 -2.52 -10.76 -17.61
CA THR A 8 -2.57 -9.42 -18.23
C THR A 8 -3.98 -8.92 -18.54
N ASP A 9 -4.93 -9.83 -18.78
CA ASP A 9 -6.32 -9.49 -19.12
C ASP A 9 -7.27 -9.62 -17.93
N LEU A 10 -6.77 -10.00 -16.74
CA LEU A 10 -7.60 -10.10 -15.55
C LEU A 10 -7.94 -8.70 -15.03
N PRO A 11 -9.23 -8.33 -14.93
CA PRO A 11 -9.62 -7.04 -14.39
C PRO A 11 -9.30 -6.95 -12.90
N VAL A 12 -8.91 -5.76 -12.45
CA VAL A 12 -8.75 -5.44 -11.03
C VAL A 12 -9.92 -4.56 -10.62
N GLU A 13 -10.77 -5.08 -9.74
CA GLU A 13 -11.91 -4.35 -9.17
C GLU A 13 -11.56 -3.91 -7.74
N ILE A 14 -11.82 -2.64 -7.43
CA ILE A 14 -11.59 -2.06 -6.10
C ILE A 14 -12.87 -1.33 -5.70
N ASP A 15 -13.58 -1.87 -4.71
CA ASP A 15 -14.81 -1.29 -4.13
C ASP A 15 -14.49 -0.23 -3.07
N GLY A 16 -13.33 -0.37 -2.42
CA GLY A 16 -12.89 0.56 -1.40
C GLY A 16 -11.50 0.23 -0.87
N TYR A 17 -10.97 1.15 -0.08
CA TYR A 17 -9.67 1.00 0.55
C TYR A 17 -9.62 1.67 1.92
N GLU A 18 -8.66 1.24 2.73
CA GLU A 18 -8.35 1.81 4.05
C GLU A 18 -6.84 2.07 4.12
N LEU A 19 -6.46 3.20 4.75
CA LEU A 19 -5.07 3.59 4.95
C LEU A 19 -4.70 3.47 6.43
N SER A 20 -3.60 2.77 6.72
CA SER A 20 -3.10 2.57 8.08
C SER A 20 -1.62 2.94 8.16
N GLY A 21 -1.26 3.77 9.13
CA GLY A 21 0.15 4.13 9.37
C GLY A 21 0.85 3.10 10.25
N LEU A 22 2.09 2.75 9.88
CA LEU A 22 3.02 1.98 10.70
C LEU A 22 4.29 2.77 10.97
N GLU A 23 4.87 2.56 12.15
CA GLU A 23 6.11 3.18 12.58
C GLU A 23 7.06 2.12 13.13
N GLN A 24 8.29 2.08 12.63
CA GLN A 24 9.32 1.16 13.11
C GLN A 24 10.63 1.91 13.40
N PRO A 25 11.03 2.05 14.67
CA PRO A 25 12.34 2.56 15.02
C PRO A 25 13.44 1.64 14.46
N MET A 26 14.34 2.19 13.65
CA MET A 26 15.46 1.46 13.03
C MET A 26 16.81 1.82 13.69
N GLY A 27 16.79 2.73 14.67
CA GLY A 27 17.94 3.21 15.42
C GLY A 27 17.60 4.52 16.15
N PRO A 28 18.56 5.12 16.85
CA PRO A 28 18.31 6.35 17.63
C PRO A 28 17.90 7.56 16.78
N GLU A 29 18.33 7.61 15.52
CA GLU A 29 18.16 8.77 14.63
C GLU A 29 17.16 8.51 13.50
N PHE A 30 16.62 7.30 13.38
CA PHE A 30 15.80 6.92 12.23
C PHE A 30 14.61 6.05 12.64
N THR A 31 13.42 6.53 12.27
CA THR A 31 12.16 5.78 12.33
C THR A 31 11.67 5.61 10.90
N ARG A 32 11.43 4.36 10.50
CA ARG A 32 10.80 4.06 9.22
C ARG A 32 9.29 4.23 9.37
N TYR A 33 8.72 5.11 8.57
CA TYR A 33 7.27 5.23 8.41
C TYR A 33 6.84 4.39 7.21
N THR A 34 5.60 3.90 7.23
CA THR A 34 5.01 3.17 6.10
C THR A 34 3.49 3.35 6.13
N THR A 35 2.87 3.50 4.96
CA THR A 35 1.41 3.49 4.84
C THR A 35 0.98 2.16 4.24
N VAL A 36 0.26 1.35 5.03
CA VAL A 36 -0.40 0.14 4.55
C VAL A 36 -1.72 0.52 3.90
N ILE A 37 -1.90 0.06 2.66
CA ILE A 37 -3.11 0.22 1.86
C ILE A 37 -3.81 -1.13 1.82
N THR A 38 -4.97 -1.22 2.46
CA THR A 38 -5.83 -2.41 2.36
C THR A 38 -6.94 -2.12 1.36
N MET A 39 -7.08 -2.94 0.34
CA MET A 39 -8.08 -2.81 -0.72
C MET A 39 -9.07 -3.97 -0.64
N LYS A 40 -10.34 -3.70 -0.97
CA LYS A 40 -11.39 -4.74 -1.09
C LYS A 40 -12.02 -4.66 -2.46
N GLY A 41 -12.28 -5.81 -3.08
CA GLY A 41 -12.97 -5.87 -4.36
C GLY A 41 -13.16 -7.28 -4.86
N ALA A 42 -14.22 -7.54 -5.64
CA ALA A 42 -14.54 -8.87 -6.17
C ALA A 42 -14.55 -10.00 -5.11
N GLY A 43 -14.94 -9.68 -3.86
CA GLY A 43 -14.93 -10.62 -2.73
C GLY A 43 -13.55 -11.05 -2.23
N THR A 44 -12.49 -10.33 -2.61
CA THR A 44 -11.10 -10.58 -2.21
C THR A 44 -10.48 -9.33 -1.57
N ASP A 45 -9.50 -9.55 -0.70
CA ASP A 45 -8.70 -8.49 -0.07
C ASP A 45 -7.31 -8.40 -0.72
N GLY A 46 -6.83 -7.18 -0.94
CA GLY A 46 -5.48 -6.87 -1.38
C GLY A 46 -4.75 -6.00 -0.36
N ILE A 47 -3.43 -6.20 -0.22
CA ILE A 47 -2.59 -5.42 0.70
C ILE A 47 -1.37 -4.91 -0.06
N GLY A 48 -1.08 -3.62 0.10
CA GLY A 48 0.11 -2.98 -0.44
C GLY A 48 0.70 -1.97 0.54
N GLU A 49 1.89 -1.49 0.22
CA GLU A 49 2.57 -0.41 0.93
C GLU A 49 3.00 0.66 -0.07
N ASP A 50 3.04 1.91 0.36
CA ASP A 50 3.69 2.97 -0.41
C ASP A 50 5.21 2.78 -0.45
N VAL A 51 5.86 3.17 -1.54
CA VAL A 51 7.31 3.01 -1.76
C VAL A 51 8.07 4.30 -1.43
N ILE A 52 7.51 5.12 -0.54
CA ILE A 52 8.07 6.41 -0.15
C ILE A 52 9.17 6.17 0.90
N TYR A 53 10.15 7.07 0.98
CA TYR A 53 11.22 7.02 1.99
C TYR A 53 11.16 8.16 3.01
N ASP A 54 10.49 9.28 2.67
CA ASP A 54 10.35 10.42 3.57
C ASP A 54 9.11 10.25 4.47
N GLY A 55 9.31 10.41 5.78
CA GLY A 55 8.25 10.25 6.78
C GLY A 55 7.09 11.22 6.63
N LEU A 56 7.35 12.47 6.25
CA LEU A 56 6.30 13.48 6.06
C LEU A 56 5.44 13.15 4.85
N ASP A 57 6.04 12.59 3.81
CA ASP A 57 5.31 12.19 2.60
C ASP A 57 4.39 10.99 2.86
N HIS A 58 4.78 10.04 3.72
CA HIS A 58 3.87 8.97 4.19
C HIS A 58 2.64 9.55 4.91
N MET A 59 2.85 10.50 5.83
CA MET A 59 1.75 11.14 6.55
C MET A 59 0.85 11.94 5.62
N ALA A 60 1.43 12.68 4.68
CA ALA A 60 0.67 13.46 3.70
C ALA A 60 -0.20 12.56 2.80
N LEU A 61 0.31 11.40 2.35
CA LEU A 61 -0.48 10.43 1.59
C LEU A 61 -1.67 9.94 2.41
N ARG A 62 -1.43 9.53 3.66
CA ARG A 62 -2.47 8.98 4.54
C ARG A 62 -3.57 10.00 4.81
N ASP A 63 -3.19 11.25 5.09
CA ASP A 63 -4.14 12.31 5.46
C ASP A 63 -4.94 12.85 4.26
N ALA A 64 -4.49 12.58 3.02
CA ALA A 64 -5.16 13.00 1.80
C ALA A 64 -6.19 11.99 1.26
N GLY A 65 -6.17 10.74 1.73
CA GLY A 65 -7.11 9.67 1.36
C GLY A 65 -8.47 9.80 2.05
#